data_AF-A0A935J4C9-F1
#
_entry.id   AF-A0A935J4C9-F1
#
_cell.length_a   1.000
_cell.length_b   1.000
_cell.length_c   1.000
_cell.angle_alpha   90.00
_cell.angle_beta   90.00
_cell.angle_gamma   90.00
#
_symmetry.space_group_name_H-M   'P 1'
#
loop_
_entity.id
_entity.type
_entity.pdbx_description
1 polymer ?
#
loop_
_entity_poly.entity_id
_entity_poly.type
_entity_poly.pdbx_seq_one_letter_code
_entity_poly.pdbx_strand_id
1 'polypeptide(L)'
;MKIFHFLFILCILILSACVTAPTATVVPVIDTQTPRPTFTITATVTETPPATFTPTPNVAPLPAGSFSPILYREYVDRFYSFKILGGVRDGAWITDDDVVQQIRYDQPYAVYSSRGFTASAAISNIDSVEPPYCGSYYVGSDLTDDSSVLFGFVQGWQVTTRPVEDIAADSPVYQKAVADWLIAQGMAQPEVDITRILRTDIEGDGTDEVFISASHFASTVMPVTAGGDYSIVLMRKVNGSEVITTPLVADVYLSAQPEATYPYTYVLNDFLDLNQDANLEVLIKVTRWEGMGVMVYEVKDGSIVQAIKEICPE
;
A
#
# COMPACT_ATOMS: atom_id res chain seq x y z
N MET A 1 -40.55 -35.72 28.79
CA MET A 1 -41.78 -35.97 28.00
C MET A 1 -42.95 -36.12 28.99
N LYS A 2 -44.05 -35.33 28.80
CA LYS A 2 -45.22 -35.08 29.70
C LYS A 2 -44.90 -34.11 30.86
N ILE A 3 -45.27 -32.82 30.92
CA ILE A 3 -46.46 -31.99 30.61
C ILE A 3 -47.66 -32.22 31.55
N PHE A 4 -48.14 -31.08 32.11
CA PHE A 4 -49.41 -30.76 32.81
C PHE A 4 -49.32 -30.58 34.33
N HIS A 5 -49.88 -29.58 35.01
CA HIS A 5 -50.78 -28.43 34.74
C HIS A 5 -50.48 -27.41 35.86
N PHE A 6 -50.50 -26.09 35.63
CA PHE A 6 -51.26 -25.19 36.52
C PHE A 6 -51.52 -23.84 35.84
N LEU A 7 -52.82 -23.58 35.74
CA LEU A 7 -53.47 -22.41 35.18
C LEU A 7 -53.59 -21.36 36.31
N PHE A 8 -53.06 -20.16 36.13
CA PHE A 8 -53.58 -18.99 36.84
C PHE A 8 -53.51 -17.76 35.93
N ILE A 9 -54.70 -17.32 35.55
CA ILE A 9 -55.00 -16.11 34.80
C ILE A 9 -54.97 -14.94 35.79
N LEU A 10 -54.18 -13.91 35.52
CA LEU A 10 -54.41 -12.59 36.10
C LEU A 10 -54.25 -11.53 35.01
N CYS A 11 -55.40 -11.05 34.52
CA CYS A 11 -55.53 -9.89 33.66
C CYS A 11 -55.05 -8.65 34.40
N ILE A 12 -54.03 -7.97 33.88
CA ILE A 12 -53.68 -6.60 34.29
C ILE A 12 -54.01 -5.67 33.12
N LEU A 13 -55.16 -5.01 33.24
CA LEU A 13 -55.53 -3.82 32.48
C LEU A 13 -54.68 -2.64 32.98
N ILE A 14 -53.77 -2.13 32.16
CA ILE A 14 -53.09 -0.86 32.43
C ILE A 14 -53.83 0.24 31.66
N LEU A 15 -54.44 1.13 32.44
CA LEU A 15 -55.06 2.36 31.98
C LEU A 15 -54.03 3.27 31.30
N SER A 16 -54.32 3.63 30.05
CA SER A 16 -53.63 4.69 29.31
C SER A 16 -54.09 6.05 29.83
N ALA A 17 -53.24 6.74 30.58
CA ALA A 17 -53.44 8.13 30.96
C ALA A 17 -52.71 9.02 29.94
N CYS A 18 -53.48 9.77 29.15
CA CYS A 18 -52.98 10.86 28.32
C CYS A 18 -52.42 11.97 29.22
N VAL A 19 -51.10 12.15 29.21
CA VAL A 19 -50.44 13.32 29.78
C VAL A 19 -50.30 14.36 28.67
N THR A 20 -51.10 15.42 28.74
CA THR A 20 -50.92 16.61 27.91
C THR A 20 -49.67 17.35 28.36
N ALA A 21 -48.71 17.51 27.45
CA ALA A 21 -47.50 18.29 27.67
C ALA A 21 -47.83 19.79 27.88
N PRO A 22 -47.12 20.49 28.78
CA PRO A 22 -47.30 21.93 28.95
C PRO A 22 -46.79 22.68 27.72
N THR A 23 -47.62 23.60 27.22
CA THR A 23 -47.27 24.54 26.16
C THR A 23 -46.18 25.48 26.67
N ALA A 24 -44.98 25.38 26.09
CA ALA A 24 -43.89 26.30 26.37
C ALA A 24 -44.21 27.68 25.76
N THR A 25 -44.34 28.69 26.61
CA THR A 25 -44.44 30.09 26.21
C THR A 25 -43.09 30.53 25.65
N VAL A 26 -43.03 30.78 24.33
CA VAL A 26 -41.84 31.31 23.67
C VAL A 26 -41.68 32.78 24.06
N VAL A 27 -40.69 33.08 24.90
CA VAL A 27 -40.22 34.44 25.14
C VAL A 27 -39.38 34.86 23.93
N PRO A 28 -39.65 36.00 23.29
CA PRO A 28 -38.81 36.49 22.20
C PRO A 28 -37.42 36.83 22.75
N VAL A 29 -36.41 36.08 22.31
CA VAL A 29 -35.01 36.38 22.56
C VAL A 29 -34.65 37.59 21.69
N ILE A 30 -34.38 38.72 22.34
CA ILE A 30 -33.81 39.90 21.70
C ILE A 30 -32.35 39.56 21.39
N ASP A 31 -32.07 39.31 20.12
CA ASP A 31 -30.75 39.01 19.58
C ASP A 31 -29.85 40.24 19.71
N THR A 32 -29.11 40.30 20.82
CA THR A 32 -28.11 41.34 21.05
C THR A 32 -26.83 40.84 20.40
N GLN A 33 -26.68 41.09 19.09
CA GLN A 33 -25.48 40.73 18.35
C GLN A 33 -24.28 41.45 18.94
N THR A 34 -23.49 40.72 19.71
CA THR A 34 -22.16 41.15 20.13
C THR A 34 -21.28 41.10 18.89
N PRO A 35 -20.58 42.18 18.49
CA PRO A 35 -19.76 42.18 17.29
C PRO A 35 -18.70 41.07 17.39
N ARG A 36 -18.82 40.10 16.49
CA ARG A 36 -17.88 38.98 16.39
C ARG A 36 -16.54 39.53 15.88
N PRO A 37 -15.42 39.32 16.59
CA PRO A 37 -14.12 39.76 16.09
C PRO A 37 -13.83 39.06 14.76
N THR A 38 -13.63 39.86 13.70
CA THR A 38 -13.16 39.39 12.40
C THR A 38 -11.66 39.13 12.49
N PHE A 39 -11.28 37.87 12.67
CA PHE A 39 -9.88 37.46 12.54
C PHE A 39 -9.59 37.24 11.06
N THR A 40 -8.73 38.10 10.48
CA THR A 40 -8.15 37.87 9.16
C THR A 40 -6.92 36.99 9.38
N ILE A 41 -7.03 35.70 9.08
CA ILE A 41 -5.86 34.80 9.06
C ILE A 41 -5.22 34.97 7.69
N THR A 42 -4.15 35.75 7.61
CA THR A 42 -3.25 35.74 6.46
C THR A 42 -2.42 34.46 6.54
N ALA A 43 -2.83 33.42 5.81
CA ALA A 43 -2.01 32.23 5.65
C ALA A 43 -0.78 32.61 4.81
N THR A 44 0.39 32.70 5.44
CA THR A 44 1.65 32.75 4.72
C THR A 44 1.89 31.34 4.17
N VAL A 45 1.55 31.13 2.90
CA VAL A 45 1.95 29.91 2.18
C VAL A 45 3.46 30.01 1.99
N THR A 46 4.22 29.31 2.82
CA THR A 46 5.62 29.04 2.52
C THR A 46 5.62 28.08 1.33
N GLU A 47 5.84 28.61 0.13
CA GLU A 47 6.02 27.79 -1.06
C GLU A 47 7.25 26.90 -0.83
N THR A 48 7.01 25.60 -0.66
CA THR A 48 8.07 24.60 -0.74
C THR A 48 8.68 24.72 -2.13
N PRO A 49 10.02 24.86 -2.25
CA PRO A 49 10.66 24.92 -3.56
C PRO A 49 10.23 23.72 -4.41
N PRO A 50 9.91 23.92 -5.70
CA PRO A 50 9.61 22.81 -6.61
C PRO A 50 10.76 21.79 -6.56
N ALA A 51 10.42 20.51 -6.46
CA ALA A 51 11.42 19.45 -6.59
C ALA A 51 12.21 19.67 -7.88
N THR A 52 13.54 19.74 -7.78
CA THR A 52 14.40 19.88 -8.95
C THR A 52 14.51 18.52 -9.61
N PHE A 53 13.79 18.31 -10.70
CA PHE A 53 13.88 17.08 -11.49
C PHE A 53 15.11 17.15 -12.40
N THR A 54 15.94 16.11 -12.36
CA THR A 54 16.97 15.91 -13.38
C THR A 54 16.28 15.48 -14.67
N PRO A 55 16.39 16.23 -15.77
CA PRO A 55 15.77 15.80 -17.03
C PRO A 55 16.35 14.46 -17.44
N THR A 56 15.49 13.51 -17.79
CA THR A 56 15.90 12.23 -18.37
C THR A 56 16.80 12.52 -19.58
N PRO A 57 17.98 11.89 -19.69
CA PRO A 57 18.82 12.07 -20.87
C PRO A 57 18.01 11.76 -22.14
N ASN A 58 18.23 12.55 -23.19
CA ASN A 58 17.53 12.41 -24.47
C ASN A 58 18.00 11.13 -25.19
N VAL A 59 17.48 10.00 -24.74
CA VAL A 59 17.74 8.66 -25.27
C VAL A 59 16.50 8.22 -26.05
N ALA A 60 16.72 7.60 -27.22
CA ALA A 60 15.62 7.04 -27.99
C ALA A 60 14.90 5.94 -27.18
N PRO A 61 13.55 5.92 -27.20
CA PRO A 61 12.80 4.84 -26.56
C PRO A 61 13.20 3.47 -27.12
N LEU A 62 13.21 2.46 -26.24
CA LEU A 62 13.37 1.07 -26.68
C LEU A 62 12.20 0.66 -27.58
N PRO A 63 12.42 -0.22 -28.59
CA PRO A 63 11.33 -0.78 -29.36
C PRO A 63 10.26 -1.44 -28.48
N ALA A 64 9.00 -1.36 -28.89
CA ALA A 64 7.92 -2.07 -28.21
C ALA A 64 8.23 -3.58 -28.12
N GLY A 65 7.94 -4.17 -26.96
CA GLY A 65 8.26 -5.58 -26.67
C GLY A 65 9.72 -5.85 -26.29
N SER A 66 10.56 -4.82 -26.15
CA SER A 66 11.92 -5.00 -25.66
C SER A 66 11.96 -5.66 -24.29
N PHE A 67 13.09 -6.31 -24.01
CA PHE A 67 13.41 -6.84 -22.69
C PHE A 67 13.97 -5.75 -21.78
N SER A 68 13.52 -5.72 -20.52
CA SER A 68 14.25 -5.05 -19.43
C SER A 68 14.11 -5.83 -18.13
N PRO A 69 15.20 -6.00 -17.35
CA PRO A 69 15.06 -6.43 -15.98
C PRO A 69 14.43 -5.31 -15.14
N ILE A 70 13.90 -5.71 -14.00
CA ILE A 70 13.47 -4.81 -12.93
C ILE A 70 14.48 -4.98 -11.79
N LEU A 71 15.42 -4.04 -11.72
CA LEU A 71 16.42 -3.99 -10.67
C LEU A 71 15.86 -3.17 -9.52
N TYR A 72 15.86 -3.71 -8.30
CA TYR A 72 15.31 -3.05 -7.11
C TYR A 72 16.37 -2.83 -6.05
N ARG A 73 16.39 -1.64 -5.47
CA ARG A 73 17.26 -1.30 -4.34
C ARG A 73 16.48 -0.53 -3.29
N GLU A 74 16.43 -1.07 -2.08
CA GLU A 74 15.88 -0.36 -0.91
C GLU A 74 16.96 0.05 0.09
N TYR A 75 18.04 -0.72 0.15
CA TYR A 75 19.16 -0.49 1.04
C TYR A 75 20.45 -0.66 0.25
N VAL A 76 21.44 0.17 0.56
CA VAL A 76 22.80 -0.04 0.08
C VAL A 76 23.43 -1.12 0.95
N ASP A 77 23.41 -2.36 0.47
CA ASP A 77 24.27 -3.39 1.04
C ASP A 77 25.71 -3.14 0.56
N ARG A 78 26.68 -3.50 1.41
CA ARG A 78 28.10 -3.41 1.08
C ARG A 78 28.51 -4.43 0.01
N PHE A 79 27.69 -5.45 -0.23
CA PHE A 79 28.01 -6.58 -1.11
C PHE A 79 27.28 -6.57 -2.47
N TYR A 80 26.14 -5.87 -2.58
CA TYR A 80 25.35 -5.79 -3.81
C TYR A 80 24.59 -4.47 -3.88
N SER A 81 24.30 -4.03 -5.11
CA SER A 81 23.63 -2.75 -5.35
C SER A 81 22.15 -2.92 -5.64
N PHE A 82 21.76 -3.91 -6.45
CA PHE A 82 20.36 -4.15 -6.79
C PHE A 82 20.02 -5.63 -6.69
N LYS A 83 18.81 -5.92 -6.20
CA LYS A 83 18.14 -7.21 -6.33
C LYS A 83 17.46 -7.28 -7.70
N ILE A 84 17.49 -8.42 -8.36
CA ILE A 84 16.70 -8.66 -9.57
C ILE A 84 15.33 -9.18 -9.11
N LEU A 85 14.26 -8.43 -9.39
CA LEU A 85 12.90 -8.86 -9.03
C LEU A 85 12.26 -9.76 -10.09
N GLY A 86 12.81 -9.75 -11.29
CA GLY A 86 12.18 -10.26 -12.50
C GLY A 86 12.41 -9.27 -13.64
N GLY A 87 11.56 -9.33 -14.66
CA GLY A 87 11.67 -8.44 -15.80
C GLY A 87 10.43 -8.47 -16.66
N VAL A 88 10.49 -7.70 -17.74
CA VAL A 88 9.43 -7.65 -18.75
C VAL A 88 10.05 -7.89 -20.12
N ARG A 89 9.38 -8.70 -20.93
CA ARG A 89 9.74 -9.00 -22.33
C ARG A 89 8.47 -9.20 -23.12
N ASP A 90 8.37 -8.59 -24.30
CA ASP A 90 7.18 -8.67 -25.16
C ASP A 90 5.87 -8.29 -24.44
N GLY A 91 5.96 -7.36 -23.47
CA GLY A 91 4.83 -6.92 -22.64
C GLY A 91 4.38 -7.93 -21.58
N ALA A 92 5.15 -9.00 -21.35
CA ALA A 92 4.85 -10.02 -20.35
C ALA A 92 5.91 -10.05 -19.24
N TRP A 93 5.47 -10.31 -18.02
CA TRP A 93 6.34 -10.58 -16.88
C TRP A 93 7.13 -11.87 -17.08
N ILE A 94 8.41 -11.83 -16.73
CA ILE A 94 9.31 -12.99 -16.72
C ILE A 94 10.01 -13.09 -15.37
N THR A 95 10.43 -14.30 -15.01
CA THR A 95 11.08 -14.58 -13.72
C THR A 95 12.48 -14.00 -13.67
N ASP A 96 13.02 -13.89 -12.47
CA ASP A 96 14.42 -13.54 -12.22
C ASP A 96 15.39 -14.59 -12.81
N ASP A 97 15.04 -15.88 -12.75
CA ASP A 97 15.76 -16.97 -13.45
C ASP A 97 15.89 -16.74 -14.97
N ASP A 98 14.82 -16.27 -15.63
CA ASP A 98 14.84 -15.95 -17.05
C ASP A 98 15.66 -14.69 -17.33
N VAL A 99 15.62 -13.72 -16.41
CA VAL A 99 16.33 -12.45 -16.52
C VAL A 99 17.83 -12.66 -16.43
N VAL A 100 18.33 -13.46 -15.48
CA VAL A 100 19.78 -13.66 -15.32
C VAL A 100 20.44 -14.32 -16.53
N GLN A 101 19.67 -15.05 -17.34
CA GLN A 101 20.14 -15.63 -18.60
C GLN A 101 20.26 -14.60 -19.74
N GLN A 102 19.61 -13.44 -19.61
CA GLN A 102 19.47 -12.45 -20.68
C GLN A 102 20.06 -11.08 -20.32
N ILE A 103 20.32 -10.83 -19.04
CA ILE A 103 20.84 -9.56 -18.56
C ILE A 103 22.21 -9.27 -19.18
N ARG A 104 22.41 -8.01 -19.56
CA ARG A 104 23.63 -7.52 -20.19
C ARG A 104 24.33 -6.53 -19.27
N TYR A 105 25.63 -6.70 -19.11
CA TYR A 105 26.50 -5.87 -18.27
C TYR A 105 27.31 -4.83 -19.08
N ASP A 106 27.23 -4.88 -20.41
CA ASP A 106 27.95 -4.01 -21.34
C ASP A 106 27.09 -2.82 -21.83
N GLN A 107 26.01 -2.51 -21.10
CA GLN A 107 25.07 -1.45 -21.44
C GLN A 107 24.67 -0.63 -20.21
N PRO A 108 24.32 0.66 -20.39
CA PRO A 108 23.84 1.51 -19.31
C PRO A 108 22.41 1.16 -18.91
N TYR A 109 22.12 1.38 -17.62
CA TYR A 109 20.79 1.25 -17.03
C TYR A 109 20.31 2.62 -16.56
N ALA A 110 19.05 2.93 -16.86
CA ALA A 110 18.37 4.11 -16.34
C ALA A 110 17.78 3.76 -14.97
N VAL A 111 18.06 4.59 -13.98
CA VAL A 111 17.64 4.40 -12.59
C VAL A 111 16.61 5.46 -12.24
N TYR A 112 15.52 5.03 -11.61
CA TYR A 112 14.36 5.83 -11.26
C TYR A 112 14.01 5.68 -9.78
N SER A 113 13.37 6.72 -9.25
CA SER A 113 12.50 6.63 -8.08
C SER A 113 11.06 6.90 -8.53
N SER A 114 10.08 6.84 -7.63
CA SER A 114 8.72 7.34 -7.91
C SER A 114 8.65 8.81 -8.31
N ARG A 115 9.69 9.59 -8.01
CA ARG A 115 9.81 10.98 -8.43
C ARG A 115 10.36 11.13 -9.85
N GLY A 116 10.68 10.03 -10.53
CA GLY A 116 11.20 10.02 -11.88
C GLY A 116 12.66 9.63 -11.96
N PHE A 117 13.28 10.01 -13.07
CA PHE A 117 14.66 9.66 -13.39
C PHE A 117 15.63 10.22 -12.34
N THR A 118 16.49 9.34 -11.82
CA THR A 118 17.51 9.66 -10.82
C THR A 118 18.88 9.73 -11.46
N ALA A 119 19.30 8.66 -12.16
CA ALA A 119 20.65 8.52 -12.68
C ALA A 119 20.75 7.51 -13.83
N SER A 120 21.87 7.55 -14.54
CA SER A 120 22.32 6.43 -15.37
C SER A 120 23.40 5.68 -14.59
N ALA A 121 23.35 4.35 -14.59
CA ALA A 121 24.30 3.51 -13.89
C ALA A 121 24.84 2.41 -14.79
N ALA A 122 26.11 2.05 -14.59
CA ALA A 122 26.63 0.77 -15.06
C ALA A 122 26.28 -0.30 -14.02
N ILE A 123 25.92 -1.48 -14.50
CA ILE A 123 25.76 -2.65 -13.63
C ILE A 123 26.87 -3.65 -13.91
N SER A 124 27.21 -4.46 -12.91
CA SER A 124 28.24 -5.48 -13.03
C SER A 124 27.73 -6.82 -12.52
N ASN A 125 28.22 -7.90 -13.14
CA ASN A 125 28.07 -9.21 -12.53
C ASN A 125 28.83 -9.23 -11.21
N ILE A 126 28.24 -9.82 -10.18
CA ILE A 126 28.91 -10.05 -8.91
C ILE A 126 29.24 -11.52 -8.84
N ASP A 127 30.45 -11.88 -9.28
CA ASP A 127 30.93 -13.28 -9.34
C ASP A 127 31.08 -13.95 -7.95
N SER A 128 30.61 -13.33 -6.86
CA SER A 128 31.08 -13.66 -5.52
C SER A 128 30.08 -13.53 -4.37
N VAL A 129 28.77 -13.49 -4.62
CA VAL A 129 27.84 -13.84 -3.53
C VAL A 129 27.73 -15.36 -3.57
N GLU A 130 27.95 -16.02 -2.43
CA GLU A 130 27.53 -17.41 -2.19
C GLU A 130 26.12 -17.66 -2.77
N PRO A 131 25.73 -18.92 -3.08
CA PRO A 131 24.49 -19.23 -3.82
C PRO A 131 23.33 -18.32 -3.40
N PRO A 132 22.54 -17.83 -4.38
CA PRO A 132 21.64 -16.69 -4.22
C PRO A 132 21.01 -16.68 -2.83
N TYR A 133 21.31 -15.65 -2.02
CA TYR A 133 20.79 -15.58 -0.66
C TYR A 133 19.27 -15.57 -0.75
N CYS A 134 18.63 -16.55 -0.10
CA CYS A 134 17.21 -16.79 -0.22
C CYS A 134 16.69 -17.11 -1.65
N GLY A 135 17.53 -17.62 -2.55
CA GLY A 135 17.14 -17.89 -3.94
C GLY A 135 17.06 -16.65 -4.82
N SER A 136 17.40 -15.46 -4.31
CA SER A 136 17.36 -14.20 -5.05
C SER A 136 18.65 -13.88 -5.80
N TYR A 137 18.53 -13.30 -7.00
CA TYR A 137 19.67 -12.79 -7.76
C TYR A 137 19.95 -11.30 -7.53
N TYR A 138 21.21 -10.92 -7.67
CA TYR A 138 21.70 -9.58 -7.40
C TYR A 138 22.72 -9.12 -8.45
N VAL A 139 22.85 -7.81 -8.62
CA VAL A 139 23.88 -7.16 -9.45
C VAL A 139 24.58 -6.05 -8.68
N GLY A 140 25.83 -5.80 -9.04
CA GLY A 140 26.58 -4.64 -8.59
C GLY A 140 26.26 -3.42 -9.46
N SER A 141 26.59 -2.22 -8.96
CA SER A 141 26.46 -0.97 -9.70
C SER A 141 27.50 0.05 -9.25
N ASP A 142 27.84 0.98 -10.13
CA ASP A 142 28.65 2.17 -9.84
C ASP A 142 27.85 3.32 -9.19
N LEU A 143 26.55 3.12 -8.96
CA LEU A 143 25.67 4.12 -8.37
C LEU A 143 26.06 4.42 -6.91
N THR A 144 26.32 5.70 -6.63
CA THR A 144 26.68 6.20 -5.29
C THR A 144 25.53 6.88 -4.55
N ASP A 145 24.39 7.05 -5.22
CA ASP A 145 23.15 7.58 -4.65
C ASP A 145 22.72 6.75 -3.43
N ASP A 146 22.24 7.39 -2.37
CA ASP A 146 21.80 6.75 -1.12
C ASP A 146 20.27 6.81 -0.90
N SER A 147 19.51 7.18 -1.94
CA SER A 147 18.05 7.17 -1.94
C SER A 147 17.51 5.80 -1.55
N SER A 148 16.41 5.84 -0.77
CA SER A 148 15.85 4.70 -0.07
C SER A 148 15.10 3.70 -0.94
N VAL A 149 14.65 4.06 -2.14
CA VAL A 149 14.01 3.13 -3.08
C VAL A 149 14.37 3.53 -4.50
N LEU A 150 15.03 2.64 -5.23
CA LEU A 150 15.38 2.85 -6.64
C LEU A 150 15.06 1.62 -7.49
N PHE A 151 14.75 1.92 -8.76
CA PHE A 151 14.44 0.96 -9.81
C PHE A 151 15.37 1.15 -10.99
N GLY A 152 16.02 0.09 -11.45
CA GLY A 152 16.88 0.11 -12.62
C GLY A 152 16.27 -0.66 -13.79
N PHE A 153 16.37 -0.07 -14.98
CA PHE A 153 15.88 -0.63 -16.24
C PHE A 153 16.92 -0.41 -17.35
N VAL A 154 16.84 -1.17 -18.44
CA VAL A 154 17.67 -0.90 -19.62
C VAL A 154 17.45 0.54 -20.08
N GLN A 155 18.53 1.25 -20.39
CA GLN A 155 18.41 2.63 -20.86
C GLN A 155 17.52 2.72 -22.11
N GLY A 156 16.60 3.69 -22.11
CA GLY A 156 15.53 3.82 -23.11
C GLY A 156 14.20 3.18 -22.69
N TRP A 157 14.17 2.45 -21.57
CA TRP A 157 12.92 2.02 -20.94
C TRP A 157 12.12 3.25 -20.49
N GLN A 158 10.86 3.33 -20.94
CA GLN A 158 9.96 4.44 -20.66
C GLN A 158 9.22 4.16 -19.36
N VAL A 159 9.49 4.97 -18.33
CA VAL A 159 8.84 4.84 -17.03
C VAL A 159 7.86 5.99 -16.87
N THR A 160 6.59 5.65 -16.67
CA THR A 160 5.56 6.62 -16.26
C THR A 160 5.64 6.85 -14.75
N THR A 161 5.63 8.11 -14.34
CA THR A 161 5.45 8.49 -12.93
C THR A 161 4.22 9.39 -12.80
N ARG A 162 3.60 9.35 -11.62
CA ARG A 162 2.47 10.23 -11.30
C ARG A 162 2.64 10.81 -9.90
N PRO A 163 2.01 11.97 -9.61
CA PRO A 163 2.02 12.53 -8.26
C PRO A 163 1.40 11.56 -7.25
N VAL A 164 2.12 11.29 -6.18
CA VAL A 164 1.64 10.50 -5.05
C VAL A 164 1.45 11.42 -3.86
N GLU A 165 0.29 11.37 -3.23
CA GLU A 165 -0.02 12.11 -2.02
C GLU A 165 0.02 11.20 -0.80
N ASP A 166 0.89 11.51 0.16
CA ASP A 166 0.85 10.92 1.49
C ASP A 166 -0.30 11.55 2.30
N ILE A 167 -1.22 10.71 2.76
CA ILE A 167 -2.34 11.10 3.62
C ILE A 167 -2.00 10.70 5.06
N ALA A 168 -2.41 11.54 6.03
CA ALA A 168 -2.22 11.26 7.44
C ALA A 168 -2.88 9.93 7.86
N ALA A 169 -2.09 9.06 8.49
CA ALA A 169 -2.51 7.72 8.91
C ALA A 169 -3.63 7.71 9.97
N ASP A 170 -3.81 8.80 10.70
CA ASP A 170 -4.87 8.99 11.70
C ASP A 170 -6.20 9.50 11.10
N SER A 171 -6.31 9.57 9.77
CA SER A 171 -7.53 9.99 9.08
C SER A 171 -8.76 9.16 9.52
N PRO A 172 -9.78 9.80 10.14
CA PRO A 172 -10.94 9.08 10.68
C PRO A 172 -11.72 8.29 9.61
N VAL A 173 -11.71 8.79 8.36
CA VAL A 173 -12.38 8.13 7.22
C VAL A 173 -11.72 6.79 6.90
N TYR A 174 -10.39 6.73 6.91
CA TYR A 174 -9.64 5.52 6.56
C TYR A 174 -9.52 4.57 7.74
N GLN A 175 -9.41 5.10 8.97
CA GLN A 175 -9.54 4.33 10.21
C GLN A 175 -10.85 3.54 10.24
N LYS A 176 -11.97 4.21 9.95
CA LYS A 176 -13.28 3.54 9.85
C LYS A 176 -13.32 2.53 8.71
N ALA A 177 -12.79 2.85 7.54
CA ALA A 177 -12.81 1.95 6.39
C ALA A 177 -12.05 0.64 6.65
N VAL A 178 -10.89 0.72 7.32
CA VAL A 178 -10.12 -0.47 7.73
C VAL A 178 -10.88 -1.26 8.79
N ALA A 179 -11.45 -0.59 9.80
CA ALA A 179 -12.27 -1.25 10.82
C ALA A 179 -13.45 -2.01 10.20
N ASP A 180 -14.22 -1.36 9.32
CA ASP A 180 -15.36 -1.98 8.63
C ASP A 180 -14.92 -3.19 7.81
N TRP A 181 -13.78 -3.10 7.11
CA TRP A 181 -13.24 -4.19 6.32
C TRP A 181 -12.80 -5.38 7.20
N LEU A 182 -12.10 -5.11 8.32
CA LEU A 182 -11.69 -6.15 9.28
C LEU A 182 -12.89 -6.83 9.95
N ILE A 183 -13.94 -6.06 10.29
CA ILE A 183 -15.21 -6.61 10.80
C ILE A 183 -15.85 -7.53 9.76
N ALA A 184 -15.83 -7.15 8.48
CA ALA A 184 -16.31 -8.00 7.41
C ALA A 184 -15.48 -9.28 7.24
N GLN A 185 -14.20 -9.28 7.64
CA GLN A 185 -13.36 -10.49 7.71
C GLN A 185 -13.60 -11.34 8.97
N GLY A 186 -14.48 -10.92 9.88
CA GLY A 186 -14.82 -11.65 11.11
C GLY A 186 -14.14 -11.15 12.38
N MET A 187 -13.40 -10.03 12.32
CA MET A 187 -12.79 -9.42 13.51
C MET A 187 -13.81 -8.56 14.26
N ALA A 188 -14.29 -9.01 15.43
CA ALA A 188 -15.41 -8.36 16.11
C ALA A 188 -15.12 -6.94 16.61
N GLN A 189 -13.90 -6.67 17.07
CA GLN A 189 -13.47 -5.39 17.65
C GLN A 189 -12.04 -5.08 17.21
N PRO A 190 -11.82 -4.64 15.95
CA PRO A 190 -10.48 -4.39 15.44
C PRO A 190 -9.81 -3.21 16.16
N GLU A 191 -8.56 -3.41 16.58
CA GLU A 191 -7.64 -2.32 16.92
C GLU A 191 -6.94 -1.88 15.63
N VAL A 192 -7.36 -0.74 15.09
CA VAL A 192 -6.86 -0.26 13.80
C VAL A 192 -5.57 0.53 13.97
N ASP A 193 -4.50 0.05 13.34
CA ASP A 193 -3.20 0.70 13.27
C ASP A 193 -2.78 0.81 11.79
N ILE A 194 -3.05 1.98 11.22
CA ILE A 194 -2.69 2.30 9.84
C ILE A 194 -1.24 2.79 9.84
N THR A 195 -0.41 2.15 9.04
CA THR A 195 1.01 2.49 8.92
C THR A 195 1.28 3.51 7.83
N ARG A 196 0.51 3.48 6.73
CA ARG A 196 0.63 4.44 5.62
C ARG A 196 -0.64 4.51 4.80
N ILE A 197 -0.92 5.71 4.26
CA ILE A 197 -1.98 5.95 3.29
C ILE A 197 -1.39 6.74 2.13
N LEU A 198 -1.53 6.22 0.92
CA LEU A 198 -1.12 6.91 -0.30
C LEU A 198 -2.31 7.08 -1.24
N ARG A 199 -2.33 8.18 -1.97
CA ARG A 199 -3.30 8.45 -3.02
C ARG A 199 -2.60 8.76 -4.34
N THR A 200 -3.03 8.11 -5.41
CA THR A 200 -2.53 8.34 -6.78
C THR A 200 -3.54 7.79 -7.78
N ASP A 201 -3.61 8.39 -8.96
CA ASP A 201 -4.29 7.85 -10.14
C ASP A 201 -3.44 6.73 -10.74
N ILE A 202 -3.72 5.46 -10.46
CA ILE A 202 -2.83 4.35 -10.85
C ILE A 202 -2.96 4.03 -12.35
N GLU A 203 -4.16 4.22 -12.91
CA GLU A 203 -4.53 3.88 -14.29
C GLU A 203 -4.37 5.06 -15.27
N GLY A 204 -4.19 6.29 -14.77
CA GLY A 204 -4.10 7.49 -15.60
C GLY A 204 -5.44 7.99 -16.14
N ASP A 205 -6.56 7.63 -15.52
CA ASP A 205 -7.90 7.98 -15.97
C ASP A 205 -8.42 9.30 -15.37
N GLY A 206 -7.63 9.92 -14.48
CA GLY A 206 -7.97 11.15 -13.75
C GLY A 206 -8.71 10.91 -12.43
N THR A 207 -8.91 9.66 -12.03
CA THR A 207 -9.51 9.27 -10.75
C THR A 207 -8.43 8.67 -9.85
N ASP A 208 -8.24 9.26 -8.67
CA ASP A 208 -7.30 8.71 -7.72
C ASP A 208 -7.85 7.45 -7.01
N GLU A 209 -6.99 6.44 -6.88
CA GLU A 209 -7.14 5.35 -5.92
C GLU A 209 -6.44 5.69 -4.59
N VAL A 210 -6.93 5.07 -3.52
CA VAL A 210 -6.31 5.18 -2.19
C VAL A 210 -5.83 3.82 -1.73
N PHE A 211 -4.55 3.74 -1.39
CA PHE A 211 -3.90 2.55 -0.88
C PHE A 211 -3.58 2.72 0.60
N ILE A 212 -3.88 1.69 1.39
CA ILE A 212 -3.78 1.73 2.85
C ILE A 212 -3.01 0.48 3.29
N SER A 213 -1.86 0.65 3.93
CA SER A 213 -1.24 -0.42 4.71
C SER A 213 -1.58 -0.27 6.17
N ALA A 214 -1.94 -1.38 6.82
CA ALA A 214 -2.27 -1.43 8.23
C ALA A 214 -1.76 -2.73 8.83
N SER A 215 -1.28 -2.71 10.06
CA SER A 215 -0.74 -3.90 10.73
C SER A 215 -0.84 -3.77 12.24
N HIS A 216 -1.29 -4.83 12.90
CA HIS A 216 -1.35 -4.90 14.35
C HIS A 216 -0.95 -6.31 14.79
N PHE A 217 -0.01 -6.39 15.73
CA PHE A 217 0.44 -7.64 16.35
C PHE A 217 0.56 -7.43 17.85
N ALA A 218 -0.23 -8.17 18.64
CA ALA A 218 -0.21 -8.08 20.09
C ALA A 218 1.12 -8.58 20.70
N SER A 219 1.79 -9.52 20.03
CA SER A 219 3.09 -10.06 20.44
C SER A 219 4.23 -9.35 19.72
N THR A 220 5.27 -8.98 20.47
CA THR A 220 6.50 -8.34 19.94
C THR A 220 7.76 -9.19 20.08
N VAL A 221 7.67 -10.37 20.72
CA VAL A 221 8.84 -11.14 21.20
C VAL A 221 8.99 -12.50 20.51
N MET A 222 7.92 -13.08 19.97
CA MET A 222 7.94 -14.36 19.26
C MET A 222 7.07 -14.26 17.99
N PRO A 223 7.38 -15.03 16.92
CA PRO A 223 6.63 -15.08 15.66
C PRO A 223 5.27 -15.80 15.83
N VAL A 224 4.48 -15.29 16.76
CA VAL A 224 3.20 -15.83 17.20
C VAL A 224 2.13 -14.81 16.92
N THR A 225 1.00 -15.26 16.39
CA THR A 225 -0.20 -14.45 16.16
C THR A 225 -1.36 -14.94 17.00
N ALA A 226 -2.24 -14.05 17.39
CA ALA A 226 -3.50 -14.34 18.07
C ALA A 226 -4.68 -13.62 17.38
N GLY A 227 -5.89 -13.97 17.81
CA GLY A 227 -7.11 -13.33 17.35
C GLY A 227 -7.05 -11.82 17.53
N GLY A 228 -7.25 -11.07 16.44
CA GLY A 228 -7.13 -9.61 16.42
C GLY A 228 -5.83 -9.10 15.78
N ASP A 229 -4.87 -9.98 15.51
CA ASP A 229 -3.68 -9.62 14.74
C ASP A 229 -3.99 -9.59 13.24
N TYR A 230 -3.29 -8.73 12.51
CA TYR A 230 -3.38 -8.66 11.05
C TYR A 230 -2.20 -7.90 10.45
N SER A 231 -2.02 -8.10 9.15
CA SER A 231 -1.20 -7.26 8.30
C SER A 231 -1.84 -7.25 6.92
N ILE A 232 -2.16 -6.06 6.41
CA ILE A 232 -2.96 -5.90 5.19
C ILE A 232 -2.47 -4.71 4.36
N VAL A 233 -2.68 -4.81 3.04
CA VAL A 233 -2.70 -3.67 2.11
C VAL A 233 -4.00 -3.69 1.33
N LEU A 234 -4.76 -2.60 1.43
CA LEU A 234 -6.06 -2.43 0.79
C LEU A 234 -5.97 -1.32 -0.27
N MET A 235 -6.69 -1.50 -1.37
CA MET A 235 -7.01 -0.43 -2.32
C MET A 235 -8.46 -0.03 -2.14
N ARG A 236 -8.72 1.27 -2.19
CA ARG A 236 -10.05 1.86 -2.24
C ARG A 236 -10.19 2.64 -3.53
N LYS A 237 -11.20 2.29 -4.32
CA LYS A 237 -11.50 2.94 -5.60
C LYS A 237 -12.96 3.39 -5.63
N VAL A 238 -13.20 4.56 -6.20
CA VAL A 238 -14.55 5.03 -6.51
C VAL A 238 -14.98 4.37 -7.82
N ASN A 239 -16.08 3.63 -7.80
CA ASN A 239 -16.69 3.03 -8.98
C ASN A 239 -18.14 3.50 -9.09
N GLY A 240 -18.38 4.51 -9.93
CA GLY A 240 -19.67 5.18 -10.01
C GLY A 240 -20.03 5.89 -8.68
N SER A 241 -21.11 5.46 -8.03
CA SER A 241 -21.53 5.99 -6.73
C SER A 241 -21.02 5.21 -5.52
N GLU A 242 -20.29 4.11 -5.76
CA GLU A 242 -19.82 3.22 -4.71
C GLU A 242 -18.32 3.37 -4.48
N VAL A 243 -17.89 3.14 -3.24
CA VAL A 243 -16.47 3.03 -2.90
C VAL A 243 -16.20 1.56 -2.61
N ILE A 244 -15.37 0.94 -3.44
CA ILE A 244 -15.01 -0.47 -3.33
C ILE A 244 -13.67 -0.56 -2.60
N THR A 245 -13.59 -1.41 -1.58
CA THR A 245 -12.35 -1.74 -0.88
C THR A 245 -11.93 -3.16 -1.24
N THR A 246 -10.77 -3.30 -1.87
CA THR A 246 -10.24 -4.59 -2.35
C THR A 246 -8.87 -4.85 -1.72
N PRO A 247 -8.62 -6.02 -1.11
CA PRO A 247 -7.29 -6.35 -0.61
C PRO A 247 -6.32 -6.63 -1.77
N LEU A 248 -5.12 -6.06 -1.70
CA LEU A 248 -3.98 -6.50 -2.51
C LEU A 248 -3.36 -7.75 -1.87
N VAL A 249 -3.16 -7.67 -0.57
CA VAL A 249 -2.65 -8.74 0.28
C VAL A 249 -3.25 -8.57 1.67
N ALA A 250 -3.61 -9.68 2.31
CA ALA A 250 -4.15 -9.63 3.65
C ALA A 250 -3.91 -10.93 4.41
N ASP A 251 -3.32 -10.80 5.59
CA ASP A 251 -3.33 -11.83 6.62
C ASP A 251 -4.16 -11.32 7.80
N VAL A 252 -5.17 -12.09 8.19
CA VAL A 252 -6.08 -11.78 9.30
C VAL A 252 -6.15 -12.99 10.21
N TYR A 253 -5.72 -12.81 11.46
CA TYR A 253 -5.65 -13.90 12.43
C TYR A 253 -6.85 -13.85 13.36
N LEU A 254 -7.66 -14.91 13.34
CA LEU A 254 -8.93 -15.02 14.08
C LEU A 254 -8.88 -16.07 15.19
N SER A 255 -7.77 -16.79 15.33
CA SER A 255 -7.66 -17.90 16.28
C SER A 255 -7.72 -17.40 17.72
N ALA A 256 -8.58 -18.01 18.54
CA ALA A 256 -8.71 -17.65 19.95
C ALA A 256 -7.47 -18.05 20.78
N GLN A 257 -6.61 -18.91 20.24
CA GLN A 257 -5.37 -19.32 20.89
C GLN A 257 -4.18 -18.79 20.07
N PRO A 258 -3.09 -18.34 20.73
CA PRO A 258 -1.89 -17.93 20.02
C PRO A 258 -1.26 -19.10 19.26
N GLU A 259 -0.81 -18.84 18.02
CA GLU A 259 -0.21 -19.82 17.11
C GLU A 259 1.13 -19.31 16.59
N ALA A 260 2.13 -20.19 16.50
CA ALA A 260 3.41 -19.86 15.87
C ALA A 260 3.23 -19.84 14.34
N THR A 261 3.19 -18.65 13.75
CA THR A 261 2.82 -18.42 12.35
C THR A 261 3.88 -17.71 11.52
N TYR A 262 4.89 -17.09 12.15
CA TYR A 262 5.92 -16.32 11.43
C TYR A 262 5.30 -15.27 10.48
N PRO A 263 4.46 -14.36 11.02
CA PRO A 263 3.62 -13.51 10.20
C PRO A 263 4.44 -12.58 9.30
N TYR A 264 3.89 -12.33 8.12
CA TYR A 264 4.37 -11.27 7.24
C TYR A 264 3.83 -9.92 7.69
N THR A 265 4.67 -8.89 7.63
CA THR A 265 4.27 -7.49 7.71
C THR A 265 4.36 -6.88 6.31
N TYR A 266 3.26 -6.27 5.87
CA TYR A 266 3.13 -5.67 4.55
C TYR A 266 3.16 -4.16 4.68
N VAL A 267 4.12 -3.52 4.00
CA VAL A 267 4.30 -2.07 4.03
C VAL A 267 4.14 -1.52 2.62
N LEU A 268 3.20 -0.59 2.46
CA LEU A 268 3.01 0.11 1.20
C LEU A 268 4.24 1.01 0.94
N ASN A 269 4.99 0.67 -0.10
CA ASN A 269 6.29 1.28 -0.36
C ASN A 269 6.20 2.41 -1.38
N ASP A 270 5.81 2.09 -2.62
CA ASP A 270 5.79 3.07 -3.72
C ASP A 270 4.92 2.63 -4.91
N PHE A 271 4.84 3.50 -5.92
CA PHE A 271 4.20 3.23 -7.21
C PHE A 271 5.12 3.57 -8.37
N LEU A 272 5.19 2.69 -9.37
CA LEU A 272 5.97 2.94 -10.58
C LEU A 272 5.47 2.07 -11.75
N ASP A 273 5.47 2.61 -12.97
CA ASP A 273 5.25 1.83 -14.19
C ASP A 273 6.50 0.99 -14.49
N LEU A 274 6.43 -0.31 -14.20
CA LEU A 274 7.53 -1.25 -14.35
C LEU A 274 7.49 -1.97 -15.69
N ASN A 275 6.32 -2.06 -16.33
CA ASN A 275 6.08 -2.87 -17.53
C ASN A 275 5.86 -2.06 -18.84
N GLN A 276 5.85 -0.73 -18.78
CA GLN A 276 5.54 0.22 -19.85
C GLN A 276 4.12 0.16 -20.41
N ASP A 277 3.15 -0.32 -19.63
CA ASP A 277 1.74 -0.27 -20.03
C ASP A 277 1.06 1.06 -19.66
N ALA A 278 1.83 1.99 -19.08
CA ALA A 278 1.42 3.30 -18.59
C ALA A 278 0.53 3.27 -17.34
N ASN A 279 0.14 2.11 -16.81
CA ASN A 279 -0.38 2.02 -15.45
C ASN A 279 0.80 1.93 -14.47
N LEU A 280 0.61 2.37 -13.23
CA LEU A 280 1.62 2.12 -12.21
C LEU A 280 1.38 0.76 -11.57
N GLU A 281 2.45 0.08 -11.21
CA GLU A 281 2.37 -1.05 -10.29
C GLU A 281 2.47 -0.59 -8.84
N VAL A 282 1.83 -1.34 -7.93
CA VAL A 282 1.92 -1.14 -6.48
C VAL A 282 3.05 -1.98 -5.92
N LEU A 283 3.98 -1.32 -5.23
CA LEU A 283 5.09 -1.99 -4.57
C LEU A 283 4.84 -2.12 -3.08
N ILE A 284 4.86 -3.36 -2.62
CA ILE A 284 4.67 -3.73 -1.22
C ILE A 284 5.97 -4.34 -0.73
N LYS A 285 6.59 -3.70 0.25
CA LYS A 285 7.68 -4.31 1.01
C LYS A 285 7.08 -5.34 1.95
N VAL A 286 7.73 -6.49 2.02
CA VAL A 286 7.38 -7.56 2.94
C VAL A 286 8.52 -7.76 3.91
N THR A 287 8.22 -7.80 5.21
CA THR A 287 9.16 -8.22 6.25
C THR A 287 8.58 -9.37 7.04
N ARG A 288 9.43 -10.29 7.48
CA ARG A 288 9.07 -11.40 8.37
C ARG A 288 10.25 -11.74 9.27
N TRP A 289 10.07 -12.72 10.15
CA TRP A 289 11.17 -13.30 10.89
C TRP A 289 12.28 -13.79 9.94
N GLU A 290 13.49 -13.24 10.09
CA GLU A 290 14.68 -13.57 9.30
C GLU A 290 14.55 -13.36 7.78
N GLY A 291 13.56 -12.60 7.33
CA GLY A 291 13.30 -12.45 5.90
C GLY A 291 12.72 -11.11 5.53
N MET A 292 13.03 -10.71 4.30
CA MET A 292 12.38 -9.58 3.64
C MET A 292 12.17 -9.88 2.17
N GLY A 293 11.34 -9.07 1.53
CA GLY A 293 11.02 -9.22 0.12
C GLY A 293 10.20 -8.07 -0.40
N VAL A 294 9.82 -8.21 -1.66
CA VAL A 294 8.96 -7.27 -2.37
C VAL A 294 7.88 -8.05 -3.09
N MET A 295 6.67 -7.53 -3.06
CA MET A 295 5.60 -7.92 -3.96
C MET A 295 5.26 -6.75 -4.87
N VAL A 296 4.94 -7.08 -6.12
CA VAL A 296 4.48 -6.12 -7.13
C VAL A 296 3.08 -6.55 -7.56
N TYR A 297 2.15 -5.60 -7.55
CA TYR A 297 0.79 -5.81 -7.98
C TYR A 297 0.43 -4.89 -9.13
N GLU A 298 -0.21 -5.45 -10.15
CA GLU A 298 -0.89 -4.71 -11.21
C GLU A 298 -2.35 -4.51 -10.82
N VAL A 299 -2.87 -3.32 -11.12
CA VAL A 299 -4.31 -3.02 -11.07
C VAL A 299 -4.76 -2.83 -12.51
N LYS A 300 -5.62 -3.72 -13.02
CA LYS A 300 -6.14 -3.68 -14.39
C LYS A 300 -7.65 -3.86 -14.39
N ASP A 301 -8.37 -2.85 -14.86
CA ASP A 301 -9.84 -2.87 -14.95
C ASP A 301 -10.50 -3.24 -13.59
N GLY A 302 -9.93 -2.72 -12.50
CA GLY A 302 -10.35 -3.03 -11.12
C GLY A 302 -10.00 -4.44 -10.61
N SER A 303 -9.33 -5.26 -11.43
CA SER A 303 -8.75 -6.54 -11.01
C SER A 303 -7.34 -6.32 -10.47
N ILE A 304 -6.98 -7.06 -9.42
CA ILE A 304 -5.65 -7.02 -8.82
C ILE A 304 -4.91 -8.31 -9.16
N VAL A 305 -3.73 -8.19 -9.75
CA VAL A 305 -2.89 -9.33 -10.14
C VAL A 305 -1.52 -9.20 -9.48
N GLN A 306 -1.06 -10.24 -8.79
CA GLN A 306 0.31 -10.29 -8.29
C GLN A 306 1.25 -10.62 -9.46
N ALA A 307 2.04 -9.63 -9.88
CA ALA A 307 2.98 -9.77 -10.98
C ALA A 307 4.32 -10.37 -10.51
N ILE A 308 4.81 -9.92 -9.36
CA ILE A 308 6.06 -10.40 -8.76
C ILE A 308 5.83 -10.70 -7.28
N LYS A 309 6.40 -11.82 -6.82
CA LYS A 309 6.51 -12.17 -5.41
C LYS A 309 7.92 -12.67 -5.14
N GLU A 310 8.75 -11.76 -4.62
CA GLU A 310 10.17 -12.01 -4.46
C GLU A 310 10.55 -11.85 -2.98
N ILE A 311 10.35 -12.94 -2.23
CA ILE A 311 10.45 -13.01 -0.78
C ILE A 311 11.32 -14.20 -0.41
N CYS A 312 12.16 -14.02 0.61
CA CYS A 312 12.94 -15.14 1.13
C CYS A 312 12.05 -16.36 1.46
N PRO A 313 12.29 -17.55 0.86
CA PRO A 313 11.50 -18.74 1.13
C PRO A 313 11.71 -19.23 2.57
N GLU A 314 10.75 -20.00 3.08
CA GLU A 314 10.85 -20.75 4.35
C GLU A 314 11.94 -21.83 4.33
#